data_AF-Q5CUU6-F1
#
_entry.id   AF-Q5CUU6-F1
#
_cell.length_a   1.000
_cell.length_b   1.000
_cell.length_c   1.000
_cell.angle_alpha   90.00
_cell.angle_beta   90.00
_cell.angle_gamma   90.00
#
_symmetry.space_group_name_H-M   'P 1'
#
loop_
_entity.id
_entity.type
_entity.pdbx_description
1 polymer ?
#
loop_
_entity_poly.entity_id
_entity_poly.type
_entity_poly.pdbx_seq_one_letter_code
_entity_poly.pdbx_strand_id
1 'polypeptide(L)'
;MTNSSNEVKTDQGEKNVSISEPVRQTICISDVNQLSEKERVELRRQKFGACGPSTEAEKRLARSKRFGSTSEDDKRKLRQERFGMISEADKIKNRRERFGTMSRVNDPDHEKKIQARKLRFGLK
;
A
#
# COMPACT_ATOMS: atom_id res chain seq x y z
N MET A 1 34.08 57.20 5.27
CA MET A 1 35.08 56.16 4.96
C MET A 1 35.65 55.71 6.31
N THR A 2 35.05 54.69 6.96
CA THR A 2 35.47 53.25 7.02
C THR A 2 36.74 53.04 7.86
N ASN A 3 36.96 52.07 8.76
CA ASN A 3 36.26 50.95 9.41
C ASN A 3 37.24 50.46 10.52
N SER A 4 36.76 49.89 11.64
CA SER A 4 37.40 48.80 12.45
C SER A 4 36.88 48.81 13.89
N SER A 5 36.57 47.73 14.60
CA SER A 5 36.21 46.33 14.31
C SER A 5 35.59 45.84 15.62
N ASN A 6 34.38 45.27 15.57
CA ASN A 6 33.75 44.63 16.73
C ASN A 6 34.24 43.18 16.83
N GLU A 7 34.87 42.84 17.95
CA GLU A 7 35.23 41.46 18.29
C GLU A 7 34.02 40.76 18.94
N VAL A 8 33.23 40.05 18.14
CA VAL A 8 32.27 39.06 18.64
C VAL A 8 32.96 37.70 18.63
N LYS A 9 33.30 37.20 19.82
CA LYS A 9 33.70 35.81 20.02
C LYS A 9 32.53 34.90 19.64
N THR A 10 32.68 34.17 18.55
CA THR A 10 31.82 33.06 18.19
C THR A 10 32.34 31.81 18.91
N ASP A 11 31.43 31.20 19.66
CA ASP A 11 31.64 29.95 20.37
C ASP A 11 31.67 28.76 19.38
N GLN A 12 32.33 27.71 19.84
CA GLN A 12 32.94 26.62 19.10
C GLN A 12 32.03 25.86 18.13
N GLY A 13 32.65 25.42 17.05
CA GLY A 13 32.09 24.47 16.09
C GLY A 13 31.99 23.04 16.64
N GLU A 14 30.89 22.41 16.23
CA GLU A 14 30.82 21.11 15.56
C GLU A 14 31.28 19.80 16.26
N LYS A 15 30.26 18.94 16.43
CA LYS A 15 30.19 17.50 16.10
C LYS A 15 30.91 16.48 17.01
N ASN A 16 30.11 15.75 17.81
CA ASN A 16 29.87 14.32 17.56
C ASN A 16 28.69 13.79 18.39
N VAL A 17 27.47 13.91 17.88
CA VAL A 17 26.40 12.99 18.31
C VAL A 17 26.39 11.90 17.27
N SER A 18 26.99 10.76 17.60
CA SER A 18 26.87 9.53 16.82
C SER A 18 25.41 9.09 16.88
N ILE A 19 24.58 9.64 16.00
CA ILE A 19 23.30 9.05 15.67
C ILE A 19 23.66 7.78 14.92
N SER A 20 23.80 6.67 15.64
CA SER A 20 23.88 5.35 15.05
C SER A 20 22.63 5.18 14.20
N GLU A 21 22.81 5.16 12.87
CA GLU A 21 21.72 4.88 11.96
C GLU A 21 21.03 3.59 12.42
N PRO A 22 19.68 3.57 12.52
CA PRO A 22 18.99 2.33 12.81
C PRO A 22 19.20 1.41 11.61
N VAL A 23 20.16 0.50 11.73
CA VAL A 23 20.40 -0.58 10.77
C VAL A 23 19.06 -1.22 10.51
N ARG A 24 18.54 -1.06 9.28
CA ARG A 24 17.29 -1.69 8.86
C ARG A 24 17.53 -3.19 8.85
N GLN A 25 17.31 -3.85 9.98
CA GLN A 25 17.34 -5.30 10.08
C GLN A 25 16.28 -5.86 9.12
N THR A 26 16.75 -6.47 8.05
CA THR A 26 15.90 -7.17 7.10
C THR A 26 15.51 -8.51 7.70
N ILE A 27 14.32 -8.57 8.30
CA ILE A 27 13.72 -9.83 8.74
C ILE A 27 13.41 -10.66 7.50
N CYS A 28 13.90 -11.90 7.43
CA CYS A 28 13.64 -12.79 6.31
C CYS A 28 12.30 -13.54 6.51
N ILE A 29 11.71 -14.04 5.41
CA ILE A 29 10.34 -14.59 5.42
C ILE A 29 10.21 -15.83 6.32
N SER A 30 11.28 -16.62 6.48
CA SER A 30 11.31 -17.77 7.38
C SER A 30 11.16 -17.37 8.85
N ASP A 31 11.72 -16.23 9.26
CA ASP A 31 11.67 -15.75 10.64
C ASP A 31 10.25 -15.31 11.02
N VAL A 32 9.53 -14.70 10.06
CA VAL A 32 8.14 -14.26 10.26
C VAL A 32 7.19 -15.43 10.52
N ASN A 33 7.45 -16.60 9.94
CA ASN A 33 6.62 -17.80 10.13
C ASN A 33 6.81 -18.45 11.51
N GLN A 34 7.96 -18.23 12.16
CA GLN A 34 8.25 -18.75 13.50
C GLN A 34 7.66 -17.87 14.62
N LEU A 35 7.41 -16.60 14.34
CA LEU A 35 6.80 -15.68 15.30
C LEU A 35 5.33 -16.02 15.55
N SER A 36 4.88 -15.76 16.78
CA SER A 36 3.45 -15.79 17.11
C SER A 36 2.69 -14.67 16.38
N GLU A 37 1.37 -14.81 16.24
CA GLU A 37 0.53 -13.79 15.62
C GLU A 37 0.63 -12.44 16.33
N LYS A 38 0.71 -12.45 17.67
CA LYS A 38 0.85 -11.25 18.49
C LYS A 38 2.15 -10.51 18.19
N GLU A 39 3.27 -11.22 18.10
CA GLU A 39 4.58 -10.63 17.79
C GLU A 39 4.63 -10.07 16.37
N ARG A 40 4.04 -10.75 15.38
CA ARG A 40 3.97 -10.22 14.01
C ARG A 40 3.16 -8.93 13.93
N VAL A 41 2.04 -8.86 14.64
CA VAL A 41 1.20 -7.67 14.72
C VAL A 41 1.97 -6.53 15.38
N GLU A 42 2.71 -6.82 16.46
CA GLU A 42 3.54 -5.84 17.17
C GLU A 42 4.68 -5.31 16.29
N LEU A 43 5.45 -6.17 15.64
CA LEU A 43 6.52 -5.75 14.73
C LEU A 43 5.98 -4.93 13.56
N ARG A 44 4.81 -5.29 13.01
CA ARG A 44 4.14 -4.50 11.98
C ARG A 44 3.74 -3.13 12.53
N ARG A 45 3.22 -3.08 13.76
CA ARG A 45 2.85 -1.85 14.45
C ARG A 45 4.06 -0.94 14.70
N GLN A 46 5.20 -1.51 15.10
CA GLN A 46 6.45 -0.75 15.27
C GLN A 46 7.00 -0.26 13.92
N LYS A 47 6.98 -1.12 12.89
CA LYS A 47 7.52 -0.80 11.56
C LYS A 47 6.70 0.24 10.79
N PHE A 48 5.38 0.15 10.86
CA PHE A 48 4.47 0.98 10.06
C PHE A 48 3.66 1.99 10.89
N GLY A 49 3.80 1.96 12.21
CA GLY A 49 3.08 2.81 13.16
C GLY A 49 1.73 2.25 13.61
N ALA A 50 1.36 2.55 14.84
CA ALA A 50 0.03 2.32 15.43
C ALA A 50 -0.94 3.48 15.14
N CYS A 51 -1.12 3.87 13.88
CA CYS A 51 -2.07 4.94 13.53
C CYS A 51 -3.17 4.41 12.61
N GLY A 52 -3.81 3.34 13.07
CA GLY A 52 -5.05 2.84 12.51
C GLY A 52 -6.18 3.14 13.49
N PRO A 53 -7.31 3.72 13.06
CA PRO A 53 -8.46 3.88 13.93
C PRO A 53 -8.85 2.53 14.54
N SER A 54 -9.00 2.49 15.86
CA SER A 54 -9.04 1.25 16.63
C SER A 54 -10.38 0.53 16.47
N THR A 55 -11.45 1.32 16.32
CA THR A 55 -12.81 0.85 16.12
C THR A 55 -13.24 0.96 14.66
N GLU A 56 -14.19 0.12 14.25
CA GLU A 56 -14.77 0.18 12.90
C GLU A 56 -15.41 1.54 12.61
N ALA A 57 -16.04 2.13 13.63
CA ALA A 57 -16.64 3.46 13.57
C ALA A 57 -15.60 4.55 13.26
N GLU A 58 -14.47 4.56 13.96
CA GLU A 58 -13.38 5.50 13.69
C GLU A 58 -12.78 5.29 12.28
N LYS A 59 -12.68 4.03 11.82
CA LYS A 59 -12.21 3.72 10.44
C LYS A 59 -13.15 4.29 9.39
N ARG A 60 -14.46 4.14 9.60
CA ARG A 60 -15.48 4.68 8.71
C ARG A 60 -15.46 6.22 8.71
N LEU A 61 -15.35 6.84 9.89
CA LEU A 61 -15.26 8.29 10.01
C LEU A 61 -13.99 8.86 9.36
N ALA A 62 -12.82 8.25 9.62
CA ALA A 62 -11.56 8.67 9.01
C ALA A 62 -11.60 8.55 7.48
N ARG A 63 -12.22 7.49 6.95
CA ARG A 63 -12.44 7.34 5.50
C ARG A 63 -13.40 8.40 4.97
N SER A 64 -14.51 8.64 5.65
CA SER A 64 -15.49 9.67 5.25
C SER A 64 -14.88 11.07 5.25
N LYS A 65 -14.01 11.40 6.22
CA LYS A 65 -13.29 12.68 6.23
C LYS A 65 -12.31 12.82 5.07
N ARG A 66 -11.63 11.73 4.68
CA ARG A 66 -10.63 11.74 3.59
C ARG A 66 -11.24 11.73 2.20
N PHE A 67 -12.31 10.96 2.00
CA PHE A 67 -12.87 10.67 0.69
C PHE A 67 -14.27 11.23 0.47
N GLY A 68 -14.86 11.83 1.50
CA GLY A 68 -16.27 12.20 1.52
C GLY A 68 -17.17 10.98 1.72
N SER A 69 -18.43 11.27 2.04
CA SER A 69 -19.53 10.31 2.02
C SER A 69 -20.35 10.57 0.75
N THR A 70 -20.02 9.86 -0.32
CA THR A 70 -20.75 9.93 -1.62
C THR A 70 -21.65 8.71 -1.77
N SER A 71 -22.81 8.92 -2.41
CA SER A 71 -23.71 7.82 -2.78
C SER A 71 -23.00 6.87 -3.78
N GLU A 72 -23.42 5.61 -3.80
CA GLU A 72 -22.93 4.65 -4.81
C GLU A 72 -23.24 5.11 -6.24
N ASP A 73 -24.34 5.84 -6.44
CA ASP A 73 -24.70 6.40 -7.74
C ASP A 73 -23.76 7.54 -8.16
N ASP A 74 -23.37 8.41 -7.22
CA ASP A 74 -22.40 9.48 -7.48
C ASP A 74 -21.02 8.91 -7.81
N LYS A 75 -20.60 7.86 -7.08
CA LYS A 75 -19.35 7.15 -7.37
C LYS A 75 -19.38 6.52 -8.76
N ARG A 76 -20.54 5.99 -9.19
CA ARG A 76 -20.71 5.40 -10.51
C ARG A 76 -20.61 6.46 -11.60
N LYS A 77 -21.28 7.61 -11.44
CA LYS A 77 -21.20 8.75 -12.36
C LYS A 77 -19.78 9.30 -12.46
N LEU A 78 -19.12 9.60 -11.32
CA LEU A 78 -17.74 10.07 -11.28
C LEU A 78 -16.77 9.09 -11.97
N ARG A 79 -16.97 7.78 -11.78
CA ARG A 79 -16.17 6.76 -12.47
C ARG A 79 -16.45 6.75 -13.97
N GLN A 80 -17.71 6.89 -14.36
CA GLN A 80 -18.10 6.95 -15.77
C GLN A 80 -17.51 8.18 -16.46
N GLU A 81 -17.56 9.34 -15.83
CA GLU A 81 -16.94 10.59 -16.32
C GLU A 81 -15.42 10.45 -16.40
N ARG A 82 -14.77 9.93 -15.35
CA ARG A 82 -13.31 9.84 -15.31
C ARG A 82 -12.74 8.82 -16.29
N PHE A 83 -13.36 7.66 -16.40
CA PHE A 83 -12.81 6.53 -17.16
C PHE A 83 -13.55 6.26 -18.46
N GLY A 84 -14.61 7.01 -18.77
CA GLY A 84 -15.45 6.76 -19.92
C GLY A 84 -15.93 5.31 -19.92
N MET A 85 -16.51 4.81 -18.81
CA MET A 85 -17.09 3.46 -18.81
C MET A 85 -18.30 3.42 -19.73
N ILE A 86 -18.02 3.19 -21.02
CA ILE A 86 -18.98 3.00 -22.09
C ILE A 86 -19.44 1.54 -21.93
N SER A 87 -20.69 1.31 -21.52
CA SER A 87 -21.38 0.01 -21.50
C SER A 87 -20.65 -1.23 -20.92
N GLU A 88 -21.31 -2.39 -20.85
CA GLU A 88 -20.62 -3.67 -20.61
C GLU A 88 -19.91 -4.18 -21.87
N ALA A 89 -20.42 -3.81 -23.06
CA ALA A 89 -19.85 -4.24 -24.33
C ALA A 89 -18.45 -3.65 -24.54
N ASP A 90 -18.22 -2.37 -24.21
CA ASP A 90 -16.89 -1.78 -24.39
C ASP A 90 -15.90 -2.26 -23.31
N LYS A 91 -16.37 -2.65 -22.12
CA LYS A 91 -15.51 -3.32 -21.13
C LYS A 91 -14.99 -4.65 -21.68
N ILE A 92 -15.85 -5.44 -22.32
CA ILE A 92 -15.48 -6.72 -22.95
C ILE A 92 -14.54 -6.46 -24.13
N LYS A 93 -14.86 -5.49 -24.98
CA LYS A 93 -14.01 -5.08 -26.11
C LYS A 93 -12.61 -4.63 -25.64
N ASN A 94 -12.53 -3.69 -24.71
CA ASN A 94 -11.27 -3.19 -24.15
C ASN A 94 -10.48 -4.28 -23.43
N ARG A 95 -11.16 -5.24 -22.79
CA ARG A 95 -10.48 -6.42 -22.22
C ARG A 95 -9.91 -7.30 -23.32
N ARG A 96 -10.67 -7.58 -24.39
CA ARG A 96 -10.20 -8.37 -25.53
C ARG A 96 -9.05 -7.68 -26.26
N GLU A 97 -9.07 -6.37 -26.41
CA GLU A 97 -7.95 -5.61 -27.02
C GLU A 97 -6.68 -5.70 -26.16
N ARG A 98 -6.80 -5.54 -24.83
CA ARG A 98 -5.64 -5.58 -23.93
C ARG A 98 -5.06 -6.97 -23.72
N PHE A 99 -5.92 -7.98 -23.63
CA PHE A 99 -5.54 -9.32 -23.19
C PHE A 99 -5.73 -10.39 -24.29
N GLY A 100 -6.19 -10.00 -25.48
CA GLY A 100 -6.56 -10.91 -26.54
C GLY A 100 -7.83 -11.72 -26.25
N THR A 101 -8.19 -12.59 -27.19
CA THR A 101 -9.34 -13.51 -27.08
C THR A 101 -9.03 -14.80 -26.32
N MET A 102 -7.75 -15.04 -26.02
CA MET A 102 -7.23 -16.30 -25.48
C MET A 102 -7.33 -16.36 -23.95
N SER A 103 -8.52 -16.22 -23.37
CA SER A 103 -8.63 -16.11 -21.91
C SER A 103 -8.93 -17.43 -21.18
N ARG A 104 -9.42 -18.50 -21.83
CA ARG A 104 -9.90 -19.67 -21.07
C ARG A 104 -9.70 -21.06 -21.70
N VAL A 105 -9.51 -21.17 -23.02
CA VAL A 105 -9.69 -22.47 -23.69
C VAL A 105 -8.41 -23.03 -24.33
N ASN A 106 -7.40 -22.19 -24.59
CA ASN A 106 -6.19 -22.59 -25.33
C ASN A 106 -4.89 -22.56 -24.52
N ASP A 107 -4.95 -22.42 -23.19
CA ASP A 107 -3.76 -22.56 -22.35
C ASP A 107 -3.64 -24.05 -21.94
N PRO A 108 -2.64 -24.79 -22.45
CA PRO A 108 -2.50 -26.22 -22.19
C PRO A 108 -2.32 -26.56 -20.71
N ASP A 109 -1.93 -25.58 -19.88
CA ASP A 109 -1.77 -25.74 -18.44
C ASP A 109 -2.91 -25.10 -17.62
N HIS A 110 -4.00 -24.66 -18.26
CA HIS A 110 -5.12 -24.01 -17.57
C HIS A 110 -5.67 -24.86 -16.42
N GLU A 111 -5.86 -26.16 -16.67
CA GLU A 111 -6.38 -27.09 -15.66
C GLU A 111 -5.38 -27.28 -14.51
N LYS A 112 -4.08 -27.41 -14.80
CA LYS A 112 -3.03 -27.48 -13.77
C LYS A 112 -2.99 -26.22 -12.91
N LYS A 113 -3.14 -25.04 -13.51
CA LYS A 113 -3.20 -23.75 -12.79
C LYS A 113 -4.44 -23.66 -11.88
N ILE A 114 -5.58 -24.19 -12.33
CA ILE A 114 -6.79 -24.27 -11.51
C ILE A 114 -6.58 -25.23 -10.33
N GLN A 115 -6.05 -26.42 -10.57
CA GLN A 115 -5.78 -27.39 -9.52
C GLN A 115 -4.77 -26.87 -8.49
N ALA A 116 -3.67 -26.26 -8.94
CA ALA A 116 -2.71 -25.60 -8.05
C ALA A 116 -3.37 -24.49 -7.21
N ARG A 117 -4.31 -23.72 -7.79
CA ARG A 117 -5.07 -22.71 -7.06
C ARG A 117 -6.00 -23.32 -6.02
N LYS A 118 -6.73 -24.38 -6.37
CA LYS A 118 -7.61 -25.13 -5.47
C LYS A 118 -6.83 -25.62 -4.24
N LEU A 119 -5.70 -26.28 -4.46
CA LEU A 119 -4.79 -26.72 -3.40
C LEU A 119 -4.31 -25.57 -2.53
N ARG A 120 -3.86 -24.47 -3.14
CA ARG A 120 -3.36 -23.29 -2.41
C ARG A 120 -4.42 -22.65 -1.51
N PHE A 121 -5.68 -22.63 -1.94
CA PHE A 121 -6.77 -22.01 -1.18
C PHE A 121 -7.60 -23.02 -0.38
N GLY A 122 -7.19 -24.29 -0.33
CA GLY A 122 -7.90 -25.33 0.41
C GLY A 122 -9.30 -25.63 -0.12
N LEU A 123 -9.63 -25.22 -1.35
CA LEU A 123 -10.85 -25.66 -2.02
C LEU A 123 -10.58 -27.07 -2.55
N LYS A 124 -11.18 -28.08 -1.89
CA LYS A 124 -11.15 -29.47 -2.34
C LYS A 124 -12.24 -29.69 -3.38
#